data_AF-A0A7C3T1R9-F1
#
_entry.id   AF-A0A7C3T1R9-F1
#
_cell.length_a   1.000
_cell.length_b   1.000
_cell.length_c   1.000
_cell.angle_alpha   90.00
_cell.angle_beta   90.00
_cell.angle_gamma   90.00
#
_symmetry.space_group_name_H-M   'P 1'
#
loop_
_entity.id
_entity.type
_entity.pdbx_description
1 polymer ?
#
loop_
_entity_poly.entity_id
_entity_poly.type
_entity_poly.pdbx_seq_one_letter_code
_entity_poly.pdbx_strand_id
1 'polypeptide(L)'
;MPEAFREEGDLVLRRLEKLEEWRNRGIEPFALKYPRKDYALEIKERFQYLENGQESDYAASVAGRLMAVRRHGKACFGDLEDATGRIQLMASVDSLGEEGYALFQELDIGDWVGAEGGVFKSRRGEITVRVSSFRLLSKSLRPLPEKWHGLKDVELRYRQRYLDLLVNPQVKRNLLTRVRTIRELRRFLDERGFIEVETPMLQPIPGGAAARPFVTYHKALGQDLYLRIAPELYLKRCVVGGLEKVYEINRNFRNEGISYKHNPEFTMLEFYWAFVDYLDLAEFLQEMISRVIAEVLGTLRFPYQGRELDFTPPWRRVTLFQAVSEAVGRPLDTSTPLTE
;
A
#
# COMPACT_ATOMS: atom_id res chain seq x y z
N MET A 1 30.94 -15.21 -6.14
CA MET A 1 29.73 -14.36 -6.07
C MET A 1 29.24 -14.13 -7.49
N PRO A 2 27.94 -14.22 -7.76
CA PRO A 2 27.40 -13.93 -9.08
C PRO A 2 27.77 -12.50 -9.52
N GLU A 3 28.01 -12.31 -10.81
CA GLU A 3 28.51 -11.07 -11.42
C GLU A 3 27.63 -9.85 -11.07
N ALA A 4 26.30 -10.01 -11.05
CA ALA A 4 25.35 -8.99 -10.63
C ALA A 4 25.55 -8.48 -9.19
N PHE A 5 25.96 -9.36 -8.25
CA PHE A 5 26.25 -8.94 -6.87
C PHE A 5 27.55 -8.14 -6.76
N ARG A 6 28.51 -8.37 -7.68
CA ARG A 6 29.75 -7.58 -7.77
C ARG A 6 29.47 -6.20 -8.36
N GLU A 7 28.68 -6.13 -9.43
CA GLU A 7 28.27 -4.86 -10.04
C GLU A 7 27.44 -3.98 -9.09
N GLU A 8 26.51 -4.57 -8.32
CA GLU A 8 25.78 -3.82 -7.28
C GLU A 8 26.75 -3.28 -6.21
N GLY A 9 27.70 -4.10 -5.78
CA GLY A 9 28.73 -3.71 -4.81
C GLY A 9 29.57 -2.52 -5.30
N ASP A 10 30.05 -2.58 -6.53
CA ASP A 10 30.86 -1.51 -7.14
C ASP A 10 30.06 -0.20 -7.27
N LEU A 11 28.78 -0.28 -7.62
CA LEU A 11 27.91 0.90 -7.68
C LEU A 11 27.65 1.49 -6.30
N VAL A 12 27.43 0.66 -5.27
CA VAL A 12 27.26 1.12 -3.89
C VAL A 12 28.51 1.85 -3.40
N LEU A 13 29.71 1.31 -3.69
CA LEU A 13 30.97 1.95 -3.35
C LEU A 13 31.11 3.34 -4.00
N ARG A 14 30.83 3.46 -5.30
CA ARG A 14 30.82 4.77 -5.99
C ARG A 14 29.82 5.75 -5.39
N ARG A 15 28.64 5.29 -4.96
CA ARG A 15 27.63 6.15 -4.33
C ARG A 15 28.04 6.57 -2.91
N LEU A 16 28.82 5.76 -2.20
CA LEU A 16 29.44 6.12 -0.92
C LEU A 16 30.56 7.15 -1.12
N GLU A 17 31.39 7.01 -2.15
CA GLU A 17 32.40 8.01 -2.50
C GLU A 17 31.74 9.36 -2.79
N LYS A 18 30.70 9.39 -3.64
CA LYS A 18 29.90 10.60 -3.87
C LYS A 18 29.29 11.17 -2.59
N LEU A 19 28.79 10.32 -1.68
CA LEU A 19 28.25 10.78 -0.40
C LEU A 19 29.29 11.61 0.38
N GLU A 20 30.52 11.11 0.44
CA GLU A 20 31.63 11.79 1.11
C GLU A 20 32.09 13.04 0.34
N GLU A 21 32.10 13.02 -0.99
CA GLU A 21 32.37 14.22 -1.80
C GLU A 21 31.37 15.35 -1.51
N TRP A 22 30.09 15.02 -1.38
CA TRP A 22 29.05 15.99 -1.02
C TRP A 22 29.28 16.59 0.37
N ARG A 23 29.65 15.75 1.35
CA ARG A 23 30.02 16.20 2.70
C ARG A 23 31.25 17.08 2.71
N ASN A 24 32.29 16.73 1.95
CA ASN A 24 33.52 17.51 1.83
C ASN A 24 33.27 18.90 1.23
N ARG A 25 32.22 19.06 0.41
CA ARG A 25 31.74 20.34 -0.11
C ARG A 25 30.79 21.09 0.85
N GLY A 26 30.60 20.58 2.07
CA GLY A 26 29.71 21.16 3.08
C GLY A 26 28.22 20.94 2.82
N ILE A 27 27.86 20.04 1.90
CA ILE A 27 26.48 19.75 1.55
C ILE A 27 26.01 18.53 2.35
N GLU A 28 25.01 18.71 3.23
CA GLU A 28 24.39 17.63 3.99
C GLU A 28 23.56 16.72 3.05
N PRO A 29 23.97 15.45 2.82
CA PRO A 29 23.27 14.55 1.90
C PRO A 29 21.95 13.97 2.46
N PHE A 30 21.64 14.21 3.74
CA PHE A 30 20.39 13.83 4.39
C PHE A 30 19.71 15.06 5.03
N ALA A 31 18.95 15.79 4.22
CA ALA A 31 18.29 17.01 4.68
C ALA A 31 17.18 16.73 5.70
N LEU A 32 17.18 17.48 6.80
CA LEU A 32 16.15 17.39 7.84
C LEU A 32 14.78 17.97 7.40
N LYS A 33 14.79 18.94 6.49
CA LYS A 33 13.60 19.66 6.04
C LYS A 33 13.79 20.19 4.62
N TYR A 34 12.70 20.18 3.86
CA TYR A 34 12.58 20.89 2.59
C TYR A 34 11.19 21.53 2.48
N PRO A 35 11.08 22.83 2.15
CA PRO A 35 9.80 23.53 2.09
C PRO A 35 9.08 23.28 0.75
N ARG A 36 8.71 22.02 0.46
CA ARG A 36 7.90 21.67 -0.72
C ARG A 36 6.57 22.41 -0.67
N LYS A 37 6.20 23.07 -1.77
CA LYS A 37 4.91 23.76 -1.94
C LYS A 37 3.94 23.00 -2.83
N ASP A 38 4.45 22.23 -3.78
CA ASP A 38 3.66 21.69 -4.88
C ASP A 38 3.85 20.17 -5.03
N TYR A 39 2.79 19.50 -5.49
CA TYR A 39 2.85 18.13 -5.98
C TYR A 39 2.91 18.07 -7.51
N ALA A 40 3.55 17.02 -8.03
CA ALA A 40 3.79 16.78 -9.44
C ALA A 40 2.51 16.80 -10.28
N LEU A 41 1.46 16.11 -9.83
CA LEU A 41 0.19 16.03 -10.55
C LEU A 41 -0.55 17.38 -10.52
N GLU A 42 -0.53 18.07 -9.39
CA GLU A 42 -1.17 19.38 -9.22
C GLU A 42 -0.58 20.43 -10.18
N ILE A 43 0.76 20.47 -10.33
CA ILE A 43 1.41 21.34 -11.32
C ILE A 43 0.97 20.95 -12.74
N LYS A 44 0.97 19.64 -13.06
CA LYS A 44 0.60 19.18 -14.40
C LYS A 44 -0.82 19.57 -14.76
N GLU A 45 -1.77 19.39 -13.86
CA GLU A 45 -3.17 19.76 -14.04
C GLU A 45 -3.35 21.28 -14.12
N ARG A 46 -2.70 22.02 -13.21
CA ARG A 46 -2.79 23.48 -13.16
C ARG A 46 -2.29 24.14 -14.43
N PHE A 47 -1.19 23.65 -15.03
CA PHE A 47 -0.55 24.28 -16.18
C PHE A 47 -0.76 23.55 -17.50
N GLN A 48 -1.70 22.60 -17.56
CA GLN A 48 -1.99 21.86 -18.80
C GLN A 48 -2.38 22.77 -19.98
N TYR A 49 -2.97 23.93 -19.67
CA TYR A 49 -3.45 24.92 -20.62
C TYR A 49 -2.34 25.63 -21.41
N LEU A 50 -1.08 25.55 -20.95
CA LEU A 50 0.04 26.17 -21.65
C LEU A 50 0.20 25.59 -23.06
N GLU A 51 0.56 26.45 -24.01
CA GLU A 51 0.99 26.05 -25.35
C GLU A 51 2.43 25.52 -25.34
N ASN A 52 2.80 24.75 -26.37
CA ASN A 52 4.15 24.17 -26.45
C ASN A 52 5.21 25.28 -26.56
N GLY A 53 6.17 25.30 -25.64
CA GLY A 53 7.19 26.33 -25.53
C GLY A 53 6.78 27.54 -24.68
N GLN A 54 5.54 27.59 -24.19
CA GLN A 54 5.07 28.66 -23.31
C GLN A 54 5.55 28.45 -21.88
N GLU A 55 5.88 29.56 -21.22
CA GLU A 55 6.29 29.61 -19.82
C GLU A 55 5.19 30.25 -18.97
N SER A 56 5.17 29.91 -17.68
CA SER A 56 4.33 30.58 -16.70
C SER A 56 5.19 31.44 -15.76
N ASP A 57 4.56 32.43 -15.13
CA ASP A 57 5.20 33.24 -14.08
C ASP A 57 5.23 32.52 -12.70
N TYR A 58 4.87 31.24 -12.64
CA TYR A 58 4.79 30.49 -11.41
C TYR A 58 6.13 29.82 -11.07
N ALA A 59 6.63 30.10 -9.86
CA ALA A 59 7.77 29.42 -9.27
C ALA A 59 7.29 28.23 -8.43
N ALA A 60 7.49 27.03 -8.95
CA ALA A 60 7.18 25.78 -8.25
C ALA A 60 8.29 25.39 -7.26
N SER A 61 7.91 24.71 -6.18
CA SER A 61 8.84 24.02 -5.28
C SER A 61 8.37 22.57 -5.09
N VAL A 62 9.04 21.66 -5.80
CA VAL A 62 8.72 20.23 -5.86
C VAL A 62 9.74 19.41 -5.09
N ALA A 63 9.33 18.24 -4.59
CA ALA A 63 10.25 17.28 -4.00
C ALA A 63 9.78 15.84 -4.24
N GLY A 64 10.73 14.97 -4.56
CA GLY A 64 10.43 13.57 -4.87
C GLY A 64 11.69 12.75 -5.09
N ARG A 65 11.50 11.52 -5.58
CA ARG A 65 12.59 10.63 -5.95
C ARG A 65 12.96 10.82 -7.41
N LEU A 66 14.24 10.93 -7.71
CA LEU A 66 14.76 11.02 -9.07
C LEU A 66 14.70 9.64 -9.74
N MET A 67 13.83 9.48 -10.72
CA MET A 67 13.50 8.21 -11.34
C MET A 67 14.22 7.98 -12.67
N ALA A 68 14.66 9.04 -13.34
CA ALA A 68 15.45 8.97 -14.56
C ALA A 68 16.28 10.26 -14.69
N VAL A 69 17.40 10.17 -15.39
CA VAL A 69 18.26 11.31 -15.75
C VAL A 69 18.74 11.13 -17.18
N ARG A 70 18.62 12.17 -18.01
CA ARG A 70 19.02 12.21 -19.41
C ARG A 70 19.92 13.42 -19.62
N ARG A 71 21.20 13.21 -19.96
CA ARG A 71 22.22 14.27 -20.09
C ARG A 71 22.41 14.66 -21.56
N HIS A 72 22.41 15.96 -21.86
CA HIS A 72 22.55 16.53 -23.21
C HIS A 72 23.47 17.77 -23.18
N GLY A 73 24.78 17.54 -23.07
CA GLY A 73 25.77 18.63 -23.05
C GLY A 73 25.50 19.62 -21.92
N LYS A 74 25.06 20.85 -22.26
CA LYS A 74 24.78 21.96 -21.33
C LYS A 74 23.42 21.90 -20.64
N ALA A 75 22.59 20.89 -20.92
CA ALA A 75 21.31 20.67 -20.25
C ALA A 75 21.09 19.20 -19.91
N CYS A 76 20.30 18.94 -18.88
CA CYS A 76 19.86 17.61 -18.51
C CYS A 76 18.40 17.61 -18.06
N PHE A 77 17.73 16.48 -18.27
CA PHE A 77 16.34 16.27 -17.90
C PHE A 77 16.25 15.16 -16.86
N GLY A 78 15.51 15.41 -15.79
CA GLY A 78 15.25 14.43 -14.74
C GLY A 78 13.76 14.14 -14.61
N ASP A 79 13.38 12.91 -14.31
CA ASP A 79 11.98 12.60 -13.95
C ASP A 79 11.90 12.51 -12.43
N LEU A 80 11.22 13.45 -11.78
CA LEU A 80 10.99 13.47 -10.33
C LEU A 80 9.63 12.85 -10.02
N GLU A 81 9.59 11.86 -9.13
CA GLU A 81 8.35 11.18 -8.72
C GLU A 81 8.03 11.44 -7.25
N ASP A 82 6.82 11.92 -6.98
CA ASP A 82 6.30 12.12 -5.63
C ASP A 82 5.12 11.19 -5.34
N ALA A 83 4.34 11.49 -4.29
CA ALA A 83 3.19 10.66 -3.90
C ALA A 83 2.05 10.67 -4.93
N THR A 84 1.96 11.71 -5.76
CA THR A 84 0.88 11.96 -6.72
C THR A 84 1.23 11.51 -8.13
N GLY A 85 2.51 11.62 -8.54
CA GLY A 85 2.92 11.25 -9.88
C GLY A 85 4.33 11.73 -10.22
N ARG A 86 4.58 11.86 -11.53
CA ARG A 86 5.89 12.29 -12.07
C ARG A 86 5.82 13.68 -12.64
N ILE A 87 6.89 14.45 -12.50
CA ILE A 87 7.11 15.72 -13.19
C ILE A 87 8.53 15.78 -13.76
N GLN A 88 8.67 16.38 -14.95
CA GLN A 88 9.99 16.57 -15.55
C GLN A 88 10.69 17.77 -14.92
N LEU A 89 11.98 17.62 -14.65
CA LEU A 89 12.92 18.67 -14.30
C LEU A 89 13.80 18.95 -15.51
N MET A 90 14.11 20.22 -15.75
CA MET A 90 15.15 20.64 -16.70
C MET A 90 16.17 21.48 -15.95
N ALA A 91 17.42 21.02 -15.90
CA ALA A 91 18.54 21.74 -15.34
C ALA A 91 19.55 22.06 -16.44
N SER A 92 20.04 23.30 -16.50
CA SER A 92 21.06 23.72 -17.47
C SER A 92 22.12 24.59 -16.81
N VAL A 93 23.25 24.77 -17.49
CA VAL A 93 24.28 25.74 -17.08
C VAL A 93 23.69 27.14 -16.98
N ASP A 94 22.80 27.51 -17.91
CA ASP A 94 22.15 28.82 -17.91
C ASP A 94 21.27 29.06 -16.68
N SER A 95 20.69 28.00 -16.09
CA SER A 95 19.75 28.12 -14.95
C SER A 95 20.41 27.91 -13.59
N LEU A 96 21.51 27.15 -13.52
CA LEU A 96 22.19 26.77 -12.26
C LEU A 96 23.63 27.29 -12.15
N GLY A 97 24.18 27.90 -13.20
CA GLY A 97 25.62 28.15 -13.33
C GLY A 97 26.43 26.87 -13.54
N GLU A 98 27.75 27.01 -13.76
CA GLU A 98 28.63 25.86 -14.02
C GLU A 98 28.73 24.92 -12.80
N GLU A 99 28.96 25.47 -11.61
CA GLU A 99 29.09 24.69 -10.37
C GLU A 99 27.78 24.00 -9.97
N GLY A 100 26.65 24.71 -10.02
CA GLY A 100 25.35 24.15 -9.69
C GLY A 100 24.92 23.07 -10.68
N TYR A 101 25.21 23.25 -11.97
CA TYR A 101 24.96 22.23 -12.99
C TYR A 101 25.85 21.00 -12.79
N ALA A 102 27.13 21.18 -12.47
CA ALA A 102 28.04 20.08 -12.15
C ALA A 102 27.53 19.25 -10.96
N LEU A 103 27.10 19.91 -9.87
CA LEU A 103 26.48 19.25 -8.72
C LEU A 103 25.19 18.51 -9.10
N PHE A 104 24.35 19.10 -9.96
CA PHE A 104 23.12 18.44 -10.41
C PHE A 104 23.44 17.17 -11.21
N GLN A 105 24.51 17.19 -12.01
CA GLN A 105 24.95 16.03 -12.79
C GLN A 105 25.46 14.88 -11.91
N GLU A 106 25.88 15.14 -10.67
CA GLU A 106 26.31 14.11 -9.72
C GLU A 106 25.16 13.34 -9.09
N LEU A 107 23.92 13.85 -9.14
CA LEU A 107 22.73 13.16 -8.67
C LEU A 107 22.57 11.79 -9.36
N ASP A 108 22.16 10.80 -8.58
CA ASP A 108 21.91 9.44 -9.06
C ASP A 108 20.41 9.10 -9.06
N ILE A 109 20.04 8.20 -9.97
CA ILE A 109 18.71 7.59 -9.94
C ILE A 109 18.49 6.94 -8.57
N GLY A 110 17.37 7.28 -7.94
CA GLY A 110 16.98 6.87 -6.60
C GLY A 110 17.15 7.97 -5.55
N ASP A 111 17.96 9.01 -5.80
CA ASP A 111 18.14 10.12 -4.86
C ASP A 111 16.82 10.86 -4.62
N TRP A 112 16.59 11.32 -3.40
CA TRP A 112 15.52 12.26 -3.10
C TRP A 112 16.01 13.67 -3.32
N VAL A 113 15.28 14.45 -4.11
CA VAL A 113 15.68 15.77 -4.56
C VAL A 113 14.52 16.73 -4.36
N GLY A 114 14.82 17.91 -3.81
CA GLY A 114 13.98 19.08 -3.85
C GLY A 114 14.45 19.99 -4.97
N ALA A 115 13.54 20.53 -5.78
CA ALA A 115 13.87 21.47 -6.83
C ALA A 115 12.89 22.66 -6.81
N GLU A 116 13.43 23.85 -7.06
CA GLU A 116 12.65 25.07 -7.27
C GLU A 116 12.91 25.60 -8.67
N GLY A 117 11.89 26.20 -9.28
CA GLY A 117 12.02 26.67 -10.65
C GLY A 117 10.74 27.15 -11.31
N GLY A 118 10.88 27.77 -12.47
CA GLY A 118 9.76 28.21 -13.30
C GLY A 118 9.08 27.03 -13.99
N VAL A 119 7.75 27.06 -14.10
CA VAL A 119 6.99 26.03 -14.82
C VAL A 119 6.80 26.45 -16.29
N PHE A 120 7.09 25.54 -17.21
CA PHE A 120 6.86 25.74 -18.64
C PHE A 120 6.40 24.43 -19.31
N LYS A 121 5.85 24.54 -20.52
CA LYS A 121 5.59 23.37 -21.36
C LYS A 121 6.68 23.25 -22.41
N SER A 122 7.35 22.10 -22.45
CA SER A 122 8.38 21.86 -23.46
C SER A 122 7.81 21.84 -24.88
N ARG A 123 8.66 21.97 -25.90
CA ARG A 123 8.26 21.84 -27.31
C ARG A 123 7.63 20.47 -27.64
N ARG A 124 7.90 19.45 -26.82
CA ARG A 124 7.32 18.10 -26.93
C ARG A 124 6.00 17.95 -26.16
N GLY A 125 5.48 19.02 -25.57
CA GLY A 125 4.19 19.03 -24.87
C GLY A 125 4.23 18.59 -23.42
N GLU A 126 5.42 18.37 -22.83
CA GLU A 126 5.56 17.95 -21.44
C GLU A 126 5.74 19.15 -20.49
N ILE A 127 4.88 19.24 -19.46
CA ILE A 127 5.01 20.22 -18.36
C ILE A 127 6.28 19.91 -17.56
N THR A 128 7.12 20.92 -17.42
CA THR A 128 8.49 20.81 -16.90
C THR A 128 8.78 21.94 -15.93
N VAL A 129 9.51 21.63 -14.85
CA VAL A 129 10.09 22.64 -13.94
C VAL A 129 11.51 22.95 -14.42
N ARG A 130 11.76 24.18 -14.83
CA ARG A 130 13.11 24.68 -15.13
C ARG A 130 13.81 25.03 -13.83
N VAL A 131 14.74 24.17 -13.43
CA VAL A 131 15.40 24.21 -12.13
C VAL A 131 16.29 25.43 -12.02
N SER A 132 15.96 26.33 -11.10
CA SER A 132 16.78 27.49 -10.70
C SER A 132 17.55 27.23 -9.42
N SER A 133 17.07 26.30 -8.59
CA SER A 133 17.80 25.81 -7.41
C SER A 133 17.36 24.37 -7.11
N PHE A 134 18.24 23.60 -6.47
CA PHE A 134 17.89 22.25 -6.03
C PHE A 134 18.64 21.90 -4.75
N ARG A 135 18.17 20.85 -4.09
CA ARG A 135 18.79 20.31 -2.88
C ARG A 135 18.69 18.79 -2.89
N LEU A 136 19.82 18.12 -2.63
CA LEU A 136 19.80 16.70 -2.27
C LEU A 136 19.14 16.54 -0.89
N LEU A 137 18.08 15.74 -0.83
CA LEU A 137 17.33 15.50 0.40
C LEU A 137 17.72 14.19 1.06
N SER A 138 18.01 13.17 0.26
CA SER A 138 18.52 11.88 0.75
C SER A 138 19.26 11.18 -0.38
N LYS A 139 20.54 10.91 -0.18
CA LYS A 139 21.33 10.07 -1.09
C LYS A 139 20.80 8.63 -1.07
N SER A 140 20.58 8.05 -2.24
CA SER A 140 20.27 6.63 -2.41
C SER A 140 21.55 5.85 -2.62
N LEU A 141 21.98 5.08 -1.62
CA LEU A 141 23.22 4.31 -1.70
C LEU A 141 23.09 3.03 -2.55
N ARG A 142 21.89 2.47 -2.62
CA ARG A 142 21.59 1.32 -3.48
C ARG A 142 20.90 1.76 -4.76
N PRO A 143 21.15 1.09 -5.90
CA PRO A 143 20.39 1.31 -7.11
C PRO A 143 18.92 0.90 -6.93
N LEU A 144 18.04 1.50 -7.73
CA LEU A 144 16.68 1.00 -7.89
C LEU A 144 16.70 -0.28 -8.73
N PRO A 145 15.79 -1.24 -8.50
CA PRO A 145 15.62 -2.38 -9.40
C PRO A 145 15.37 -1.93 -10.84
N GLU A 146 15.85 -2.70 -11.82
CA GLU A 146 15.63 -2.37 -13.23
C GLU A 146 14.14 -2.24 -13.58
N LYS A 147 13.79 -1.11 -14.20
CA LYS A 147 12.40 -0.75 -14.53
C LYS A 147 11.78 -1.62 -15.63
N TRP A 148 12.58 -2.14 -16.56
CA TRP A 148 12.07 -2.79 -17.79
C TRP A 148 11.31 -4.08 -17.53
N HIS A 149 11.59 -4.75 -16.41
CA HIS A 149 10.90 -5.97 -16.03
C HIS A 149 10.04 -5.80 -14.78
N GLY A 150 10.19 -4.69 -14.04
CA GLY A 150 9.65 -4.56 -12.69
C GLY A 150 10.29 -5.59 -11.74
N LEU A 151 10.02 -5.45 -10.45
CA LEU A 151 10.38 -6.50 -9.50
C LEU A 151 9.41 -7.67 -9.70
N LYS A 152 9.83 -8.71 -10.43
CA LYS A 152 8.98 -9.89 -10.74
C LYS A 152 9.07 -10.98 -9.68
N ASP A 153 10.25 -11.15 -9.09
CA ASP A 153 10.50 -12.18 -8.08
C ASP A 153 9.54 -11.99 -6.89
N VAL A 154 8.65 -12.97 -6.70
CA VAL A 154 7.56 -12.88 -5.72
C VAL A 154 8.10 -12.81 -4.30
N GLU A 155 9.17 -13.55 -4.00
CA GLU A 155 9.77 -13.57 -2.68
C GLU A 155 10.42 -12.21 -2.36
N LEU A 156 11.18 -11.66 -3.29
CA LEU A 156 11.86 -10.37 -3.15
C LEU A 156 10.85 -9.23 -3.00
N ARG A 157 9.73 -9.26 -3.72
CA ARG A 157 8.63 -8.30 -3.56
C ARG A 157 8.04 -8.31 -2.17
N TYR A 158 7.92 -9.49 -1.56
CA TYR A 158 7.36 -9.64 -0.21
C TYR A 158 8.36 -9.24 0.86
N ARG A 159 9.65 -9.55 0.68
CA ARG A 159 10.73 -9.14 1.60
C ARG A 159 11.05 -7.65 1.52
N GLN A 160 11.01 -7.07 0.32
CA GLN A 160 11.36 -5.68 0.05
C GLN A 160 10.14 -4.90 -0.46
N ARG A 161 9.07 -4.89 0.34
CA ARG A 161 7.80 -4.24 -0.03
C ARG A 161 7.95 -2.78 -0.43
N TYR A 162 8.92 -2.06 0.15
CA TYR A 162 9.23 -0.68 -0.19
C TYR A 162 9.70 -0.51 -1.65
N LEU A 163 10.44 -1.48 -2.20
CA LEU A 163 10.81 -1.49 -3.62
C LEU A 163 9.63 -1.91 -4.50
N ASP A 164 8.86 -2.90 -4.08
CA ASP A 164 7.67 -3.35 -4.81
C ASP A 164 6.63 -2.21 -4.96
N LEU A 165 6.40 -1.43 -3.90
CA LEU A 165 5.55 -0.24 -3.94
C LEU A 165 6.09 0.84 -4.88
N LEU A 166 7.41 0.96 -5.01
CA LEU A 166 8.06 1.95 -5.85
C LEU A 166 7.97 1.59 -7.34
N VAL A 167 8.19 0.32 -7.70
CA VAL A 167 8.31 -0.08 -9.11
C VAL A 167 7.05 -0.71 -9.69
N ASN A 168 6.10 -1.14 -8.86
CA ASN A 168 4.85 -1.77 -9.30
C ASN A 168 3.61 -0.94 -8.86
N PRO A 169 3.10 -0.03 -9.71
CA PRO A 169 1.96 0.83 -9.37
C PRO A 169 0.70 0.08 -8.94
N GLN A 170 0.47 -1.13 -9.47
CA GLN A 170 -0.65 -1.97 -9.08
C GLN A 170 -0.62 -2.35 -7.59
N VAL A 171 0.57 -2.53 -7.00
CA VAL A 171 0.71 -2.88 -5.59
C VAL A 171 0.27 -1.71 -4.70
N LYS A 172 0.67 -0.48 -5.07
CA LYS A 172 0.18 0.75 -4.41
C LYS A 172 -1.34 0.87 -4.54
N ARG A 173 -1.91 0.62 -5.73
CA ARG A 173 -3.37 0.61 -5.94
C ARG A 173 -4.07 -0.40 -5.04
N ASN A 174 -3.59 -1.65 -4.97
CA ASN A 174 -4.15 -2.69 -4.12
C ASN A 174 -4.13 -2.30 -2.63
N LEU A 175 -3.04 -1.71 -2.15
CA LEU A 175 -2.93 -1.24 -0.78
C LEU A 175 -3.94 -0.13 -0.47
N LEU A 176 -4.07 0.86 -1.37
CA LEU A 176 -5.06 1.93 -1.22
C LEU A 176 -6.49 1.41 -1.27
N THR A 177 -6.78 0.45 -2.15
CA THR A 177 -8.07 -0.26 -2.19
C THR A 177 -8.36 -0.93 -0.84
N ARG A 178 -7.40 -1.65 -0.26
CA ARG A 178 -7.55 -2.25 1.08
C ARG A 178 -7.86 -1.21 2.15
N VAL A 179 -7.18 -0.06 2.14
CA VAL A 179 -7.45 1.05 3.08
C VAL A 179 -8.87 1.57 2.92
N ARG A 180 -9.34 1.78 1.68
CA ARG A 180 -10.72 2.20 1.40
C ARG A 180 -11.73 1.16 1.86
N THR A 181 -11.50 -0.13 1.60
CA THR A 181 -12.37 -1.23 2.07
C THR A 181 -12.52 -1.23 3.58
N ILE A 182 -11.43 -1.12 4.34
CA ILE A 182 -11.49 -1.11 5.81
C ILE A 182 -12.24 0.12 6.32
N ARG A 183 -12.00 1.30 5.72
CA ARG A 183 -12.73 2.52 6.06
C ARG A 183 -14.23 2.38 5.80
N GLU A 184 -14.58 1.75 4.68
CA GLU A 184 -15.98 1.57 4.30
C GLU A 184 -16.71 0.58 5.19
N LEU A 185 -16.04 -0.52 5.59
CA LEU A 185 -16.59 -1.46 6.56
C LEU A 185 -16.90 -0.75 7.90
N ARG A 186 -15.99 0.09 8.40
CA ARG A 186 -16.24 0.90 9.60
C ARG A 186 -17.45 1.82 9.41
N ARG A 187 -17.44 2.64 8.35
CA ARG A 187 -18.53 3.57 8.02
C ARG A 187 -19.89 2.85 7.97
N PHE A 188 -19.94 1.71 7.31
CA PHE A 188 -21.16 0.91 7.18
C PHE A 188 -21.74 0.47 8.53
N LEU A 189 -20.86 0.00 9.43
CA LEU A 189 -21.20 -0.49 10.77
C LEU A 189 -21.58 0.67 11.70
N ASP A 190 -20.78 1.75 11.70
CA ASP A 190 -21.01 2.94 12.53
C ASP A 190 -22.37 3.58 12.22
N GLU A 191 -22.72 3.72 10.93
CA GLU A 191 -24.03 4.23 10.50
C GLU A 191 -25.22 3.36 10.94
N ARG A 192 -24.98 2.08 11.27
CA ARG A 192 -25.99 1.13 11.76
C ARG A 192 -25.97 0.97 13.28
N GLY A 193 -25.22 1.82 13.97
CA GLY A 193 -25.14 1.88 15.42
C GLY A 193 -24.28 0.81 16.06
N PHE A 194 -23.39 0.16 15.29
CA PHE A 194 -22.37 -0.72 15.88
C PHE A 194 -21.26 0.11 16.53
N ILE A 195 -20.78 -0.35 17.67
CA ILE A 195 -19.70 0.30 18.43
C ILE A 195 -18.40 -0.46 18.17
N GLU A 196 -17.37 0.22 17.64
CA GLU A 196 -16.02 -0.36 17.53
C GLU A 196 -15.41 -0.48 18.93
N VAL A 197 -14.96 -1.68 19.30
CA VAL A 197 -14.30 -1.96 20.58
C VAL A 197 -12.94 -2.61 20.36
N GLU A 198 -12.06 -2.50 21.34
CA GLU A 198 -10.77 -3.21 21.36
C GLU A 198 -10.77 -4.26 22.46
N THR A 199 -10.56 -5.52 22.10
CA THR A 199 -10.50 -6.64 23.05
C THR A 199 -9.07 -7.20 23.20
N PRO A 200 -8.75 -7.88 24.32
CA PRO A 200 -7.40 -8.38 24.56
C PRO A 200 -6.88 -9.31 23.46
N MET A 201 -5.68 -8.98 22.94
CA MET A 201 -4.92 -9.84 22.02
C MET A 201 -4.06 -10.88 22.75
N LEU A 202 -3.67 -10.61 23.99
CA LEU A 202 -3.03 -11.58 24.88
C LEU A 202 -4.10 -12.14 25.81
N GLN A 203 -4.32 -13.45 25.74
CA GLN A 203 -5.39 -14.14 26.44
C GLN A 203 -4.81 -15.26 27.30
N PRO A 204 -5.31 -15.48 28.53
CA PRO A 204 -4.87 -16.60 29.36
C PRO A 204 -5.36 -17.96 28.82
N ILE A 205 -6.51 -17.96 28.13
CA ILE A 205 -7.08 -19.13 27.48
C ILE A 205 -7.49 -18.70 26.07
N PRO A 206 -6.87 -19.25 25.00
CA PRO A 206 -7.25 -18.94 23.63
C PRO A 206 -8.57 -19.66 23.30
N GLY A 207 -9.50 -18.96 22.64
CA GLY A 207 -10.79 -19.53 22.25
C GLY A 207 -11.47 -18.74 21.13
N GLY A 208 -12.70 -19.13 20.77
CA GLY A 208 -13.48 -18.53 19.68
C GLY A 208 -13.16 -19.07 18.27
N ALA A 209 -12.21 -20.01 18.14
CA ALA A 209 -11.94 -20.70 16.89
C ALA A 209 -11.24 -22.05 17.15
N ALA A 210 -11.24 -22.94 16.15
CA ALA A 210 -10.41 -24.14 16.14
C ALA A 210 -9.08 -23.83 15.42
N ALA A 211 -8.09 -23.35 16.15
CA ALA A 211 -6.76 -23.01 15.62
C ALA A 211 -5.67 -23.19 16.67
N ARG A 212 -4.43 -23.42 16.23
CA ARG A 212 -3.27 -23.48 17.13
C ARG A 212 -2.83 -22.05 17.50
N PRO A 213 -2.74 -21.67 18.79
CA PRO A 213 -2.30 -20.34 19.19
C PRO A 213 -0.77 -20.20 19.12
N PHE A 214 -0.31 -18.95 19.08
CA PHE A 214 1.06 -18.63 19.51
C PHE A 214 1.10 -18.48 21.03
N VAL A 215 2.17 -18.98 21.65
CA VAL A 215 2.40 -18.91 23.10
C VAL A 215 3.51 -17.92 23.39
N THR A 216 3.35 -17.13 24.44
CA THR A 216 4.36 -16.22 24.97
C THR A 216 4.34 -16.24 26.50
N TYR A 217 5.36 -15.68 27.15
CA TYR A 217 5.48 -15.70 28.61
C TYR A 217 5.46 -14.29 29.20
N HIS A 218 4.53 -14.05 30.12
CA HIS A 218 4.42 -12.77 30.80
C HIS A 218 5.26 -12.75 32.08
N LYS A 219 6.49 -12.22 31.98
CA LYS A 219 7.48 -12.23 33.07
C LYS A 219 6.96 -11.76 34.42
N ALA A 220 6.25 -10.62 34.47
CA ALA A 220 5.80 -10.05 35.74
C ALA A 220 4.63 -10.80 36.39
N LEU A 221 3.90 -11.62 35.62
CA LEU A 221 2.78 -12.43 36.14
C LEU A 221 3.19 -13.90 36.34
N GLY A 222 4.39 -14.27 35.89
CA GLY A 222 4.90 -15.63 36.01
C GLY A 222 4.13 -16.68 35.22
N GLN A 223 3.38 -16.31 34.17
CA GLN A 223 2.47 -17.22 33.46
C GLN A 223 2.59 -17.12 31.93
N ASP A 224 2.17 -18.20 31.26
CA ASP A 224 1.98 -18.21 29.81
C ASP A 224 0.74 -17.41 29.42
N LEU A 225 0.84 -16.72 28.27
CA LEU A 225 -0.27 -16.07 27.59
C LEU A 225 -0.28 -16.50 26.12
N TYR A 226 -1.44 -16.40 25.50
CA TYR A 226 -1.66 -16.81 24.13
C TYR A 226 -2.06 -15.62 23.29
N LEU A 227 -1.50 -15.49 22.09
CA LEU A 227 -2.03 -14.54 21.12
C LEU A 227 -3.40 -15.04 20.64
N ARG A 228 -4.39 -14.15 20.59
CA ARG A 228 -5.77 -14.50 20.26
C ARG A 228 -5.89 -15.10 18.85
N ILE A 229 -6.74 -16.12 18.76
CA ILE A 229 -7.11 -16.77 17.49
C ILE A 229 -8.44 -16.24 16.92
N ALA A 230 -9.25 -15.61 17.79
CA ALA A 230 -10.49 -14.88 17.52
C ALA A 230 -10.83 -13.95 18.72
N PRO A 231 -11.48 -12.78 18.49
CA PRO A 231 -12.04 -11.95 19.56
C PRO A 231 -13.43 -12.40 20.08
N GLU A 232 -14.08 -13.39 19.45
CA GLU A 232 -15.45 -13.87 19.71
C GLU A 232 -15.86 -13.88 21.18
N LEU A 233 -15.08 -14.55 22.04
CA LEU A 233 -15.46 -14.73 23.44
C LEU A 233 -15.49 -13.39 24.20
N TYR A 234 -14.65 -12.42 23.84
CA TYR A 234 -14.64 -11.10 24.46
C TYR A 234 -15.75 -10.20 23.92
N LEU A 235 -16.02 -10.26 22.62
CA LEU A 235 -17.16 -9.54 22.04
C LEU A 235 -18.50 -10.04 22.60
N LYS A 236 -18.65 -11.35 22.82
CA LYS A 236 -19.82 -11.89 23.54
C LYS A 236 -19.92 -11.37 24.98
N ARG A 237 -18.80 -11.16 25.68
CA ARG A 237 -18.81 -10.51 27.00
C ARG A 237 -19.25 -9.05 26.93
N CYS A 238 -18.90 -8.32 25.86
CA CYS A 238 -19.42 -6.98 25.62
C CYS A 238 -20.95 -6.98 25.46
N VAL A 239 -21.50 -7.94 24.71
CA VAL A 239 -22.95 -8.11 24.55
C VAL A 239 -23.62 -8.45 25.88
N VAL A 240 -23.06 -9.39 26.66
CA VAL A 240 -23.53 -9.68 28.03
C VAL A 240 -23.49 -8.44 28.92
N GLY A 241 -22.49 -7.58 28.72
CA GLY A 241 -22.35 -6.29 29.42
C GLY A 241 -23.33 -5.19 28.96
N GLY A 242 -24.22 -5.47 28.00
CA GLY A 242 -25.24 -4.54 27.52
C GLY A 242 -24.90 -3.81 26.24
N LEU A 243 -23.78 -4.09 25.58
CA LEU A 243 -23.49 -3.54 24.25
C LEU A 243 -24.19 -4.36 23.17
N GLU A 244 -25.38 -3.92 22.75
CA GLU A 244 -26.24 -4.68 21.83
C GLU A 244 -25.65 -4.83 20.42
N LYS A 245 -24.82 -3.88 19.95
CA LYS A 245 -24.16 -3.92 18.65
C LYS A 245 -22.68 -3.56 18.80
N VAL A 246 -21.80 -4.53 18.62
CA VAL A 246 -20.35 -4.35 18.76
C VAL A 246 -19.60 -4.93 17.59
N TYR A 247 -18.45 -4.35 17.26
CA TYR A 247 -17.54 -4.93 16.29
C TYR A 247 -16.08 -4.63 16.60
N GLU A 248 -15.19 -5.42 16.02
CA GLU A 248 -13.76 -5.17 16.05
C GLU A 248 -13.13 -5.52 14.69
N ILE A 249 -12.37 -4.59 14.11
CA ILE A 249 -11.53 -4.82 12.92
C ILE A 249 -10.07 -4.77 13.32
N ASN A 250 -9.49 -5.92 13.67
CA ASN A 250 -8.14 -5.95 14.20
C ASN A 250 -7.44 -7.30 13.98
N ARG A 251 -6.24 -7.49 14.52
CA ARG A 251 -5.37 -8.63 14.23
C ARG A 251 -5.78 -9.89 14.97
N ASN A 252 -5.74 -11.02 14.28
CA ASN A 252 -5.74 -12.37 14.85
C ASN A 252 -4.46 -13.11 14.47
N PHE A 253 -4.10 -14.11 15.28
CA PHE A 253 -2.87 -14.85 15.16
C PHE A 253 -3.16 -16.35 15.19
N ARG A 254 -2.71 -17.08 14.17
CA ARG A 254 -2.86 -18.53 14.08
C ARG A 254 -1.53 -19.15 13.70
N ASN A 255 -1.04 -20.04 14.54
CA ASN A 255 0.25 -20.71 14.40
C ASN A 255 0.13 -21.90 13.45
N GLU A 256 -0.09 -21.57 12.18
CA GLU A 256 -0.40 -22.47 11.07
C GLU A 256 0.52 -22.19 9.88
N GLY A 257 0.42 -23.02 8.84
CA GLY A 257 1.19 -22.84 7.60
C GLY A 257 0.80 -21.60 6.80
N ILE A 258 1.74 -21.09 6.01
CA ILE A 258 1.51 -19.98 5.07
C ILE A 258 0.98 -20.53 3.74
N SER A 259 0.00 -19.84 3.14
CA SER A 259 -0.50 -20.16 1.80
C SER A 259 -0.91 -18.88 1.06
N TYR A 260 -1.37 -19.00 -0.18
CA TYR A 260 -1.95 -17.87 -0.91
C TYR A 260 -3.21 -17.27 -0.25
N LYS A 261 -3.83 -17.98 0.71
CA LYS A 261 -4.99 -17.55 1.50
C LYS A 261 -4.70 -17.38 3.00
N HIS A 262 -3.58 -17.90 3.51
CA HIS A 262 -3.30 -17.98 4.94
C HIS A 262 -2.00 -17.26 5.29
N ASN A 263 -2.09 -16.32 6.24
CA ASN A 263 -0.95 -15.67 6.84
C ASN A 263 -1.07 -15.82 8.39
N PRO A 264 0.01 -16.12 9.12
CA PRO A 264 -0.03 -16.35 10.57
C PRO A 264 -0.61 -15.20 11.37
N GLU A 265 -0.52 -13.97 10.84
CA GLU A 265 -1.20 -12.80 11.36
C GLU A 265 -2.13 -12.21 10.29
N PHE A 266 -3.41 -12.00 10.59
CA PHE A 266 -4.37 -11.49 9.61
C PHE A 266 -5.44 -10.62 10.26
N THR A 267 -5.98 -9.68 9.49
CA THR A 267 -7.06 -8.81 9.95
C THR A 267 -8.39 -9.51 9.77
N MET A 268 -9.21 -9.49 10.81
CA MET A 268 -10.57 -10.00 10.75
C MET A 268 -11.52 -8.91 11.25
N LEU A 269 -12.68 -8.81 10.61
CA LEU A 269 -13.84 -8.16 11.17
C LEU A 269 -14.66 -9.23 11.88
N GLU A 270 -14.91 -9.05 13.17
CA GLU A 270 -15.99 -9.73 13.88
C GLU A 270 -16.97 -8.70 14.41
N PHE A 271 -18.26 -9.05 14.40
CA PHE A 271 -19.29 -8.22 14.99
C PHE A 271 -20.37 -9.10 15.64
N TYR A 272 -21.05 -8.53 16.62
CA TYR A 272 -22.18 -9.15 17.30
C TYR A 272 -23.33 -8.15 17.37
N TRP A 273 -24.54 -8.68 17.17
CA TRP A 273 -25.78 -7.94 17.20
C TRP A 273 -26.80 -8.74 18.02
N ALA A 274 -27.26 -8.17 19.13
CA ALA A 274 -28.28 -8.76 19.99
C ALA A 274 -29.65 -8.79 19.29
N PHE A 275 -30.48 -9.76 19.67
CA PHE A 275 -31.87 -9.92 19.23
C PHE A 275 -32.08 -10.18 17.73
N VAL A 276 -31.04 -10.62 17.02
CA VAL A 276 -31.13 -11.03 15.61
C VAL A 276 -30.63 -12.46 15.43
N ASP A 277 -31.05 -13.11 14.35
CA ASP A 277 -30.59 -14.43 13.98
C ASP A 277 -29.67 -14.42 12.74
N TYR A 278 -29.23 -15.60 12.32
CA TYR A 278 -28.33 -15.75 11.18
C TYR A 278 -28.96 -15.40 9.82
N LEU A 279 -30.30 -15.37 9.69
CA LEU A 279 -31.01 -14.96 8.49
C LEU A 279 -31.04 -13.43 8.37
N ASP A 280 -31.21 -12.72 9.49
CA ASP A 280 -31.02 -11.28 9.57
C ASP A 280 -29.57 -10.93 9.21
N LEU A 281 -28.60 -11.66 9.76
CA LEU A 281 -27.19 -11.48 9.44
C LEU A 281 -26.88 -11.78 7.96
N ALA A 282 -27.55 -12.74 7.35
CA ALA A 282 -27.38 -13.03 5.93
C ALA A 282 -27.80 -11.84 5.06
N GLU A 283 -28.95 -11.21 5.35
CA GLU A 283 -29.37 -9.99 4.63
C GLU A 283 -28.41 -8.82 4.89
N PHE A 284 -28.01 -8.62 6.15
CA PHE A 284 -27.06 -7.59 6.54
C PHE A 284 -25.71 -7.74 5.84
N LEU A 285 -25.18 -8.95 5.72
CA LEU A 285 -23.91 -9.24 5.04
C LEU A 285 -23.99 -8.96 3.54
N GLN A 286 -25.11 -9.30 2.88
CA GLN A 286 -25.32 -8.97 1.46
C GLN A 286 -25.26 -7.46 1.25
N GLU A 287 -25.96 -6.69 2.08
CA GLU A 287 -25.97 -5.22 2.03
C GLU A 287 -24.57 -4.65 2.28
N MET A 288 -23.89 -5.12 3.33
CA MET A 288 -22.56 -4.65 3.71
C MET A 288 -21.54 -4.87 2.59
N ILE A 289 -21.45 -6.09 2.09
CA ILE A 289 -20.44 -6.45 1.10
C ILE A 289 -20.74 -5.77 -0.24
N SER A 290 -22.00 -5.76 -0.70
CA SER A 290 -22.36 -5.09 -1.95
C SER A 290 -22.10 -3.59 -1.88
N ARG A 291 -22.46 -2.91 -0.78
CA ARG A 291 -22.17 -1.48 -0.58
C ARG A 291 -20.66 -1.21 -0.58
N VAL A 292 -19.88 -2.00 0.15
CA VAL A 292 -18.42 -1.84 0.20
C VAL A 292 -17.79 -2.01 -1.18
N ILE A 293 -18.23 -3.01 -1.94
CA ILE A 293 -17.74 -3.27 -3.30
C ILE A 293 -18.10 -2.10 -4.23
N ALA A 294 -19.36 -1.65 -4.23
CA ALA A 294 -19.83 -0.55 -5.05
C ALA A 294 -19.08 0.76 -4.75
N GLU A 295 -18.87 1.10 -3.48
CA GLU A 295 -18.14 2.31 -3.09
C GLU A 295 -16.65 2.24 -3.50
N VAL A 296 -16.01 1.10 -3.27
CA VAL A 296 -14.55 0.99 -3.44
C VAL A 296 -14.14 0.79 -4.91
N LEU A 297 -14.97 0.11 -5.69
CA LEU A 297 -14.69 -0.28 -7.09
C LEU A 297 -15.59 0.42 -8.12
N GLY A 298 -16.70 1.04 -7.71
CA GLY A 298 -17.66 1.68 -8.62
C GLY A 298 -18.54 0.69 -9.40
N THR A 299 -18.45 -0.61 -9.12
CA THR A 299 -19.18 -1.68 -9.81
C THR A 299 -19.37 -2.88 -8.88
N LEU A 300 -20.43 -3.66 -9.10
CA LEU A 300 -20.65 -4.96 -8.45
C LEU A 300 -20.16 -6.15 -9.30
N ARG A 301 -19.76 -5.88 -10.54
CA ARG A 301 -19.33 -6.88 -11.53
C ARG A 301 -17.90 -6.62 -11.99
N PHE A 302 -17.05 -7.64 -11.89
CA PHE A 302 -15.66 -7.53 -12.32
C PHE A 302 -15.03 -8.90 -12.61
N PRO A 303 -14.03 -8.97 -13.52
CA PRO A 303 -13.33 -10.20 -13.81
C PRO A 303 -12.35 -10.58 -12.68
N TYR A 304 -12.32 -11.86 -12.33
CA TYR A 304 -11.38 -12.45 -11.38
C TYR A 304 -10.97 -13.85 -11.83
N GLN A 305 -9.67 -14.05 -12.08
CA GLN A 305 -9.10 -15.35 -12.49
C GLN A 305 -9.82 -16.01 -13.69
N GLY A 306 -10.18 -15.20 -14.69
CA GLY A 306 -10.86 -15.69 -15.90
C GLY A 306 -12.37 -15.95 -15.75
N ARG A 307 -12.97 -15.60 -14.60
CA ARG A 307 -14.42 -15.65 -14.37
C ARG A 307 -14.96 -14.26 -14.09
N GLU A 308 -16.15 -13.96 -14.56
CA GLU A 308 -16.88 -12.77 -14.11
C GLU A 308 -17.49 -13.06 -12.74
N LEU A 309 -17.21 -12.21 -11.76
CA LEU A 309 -17.87 -12.23 -10.47
C LEU A 309 -18.99 -11.19 -10.49
N ASP A 310 -20.18 -11.59 -10.04
CA ASP A 310 -21.33 -10.70 -9.84
C ASP A 310 -21.74 -10.72 -8.36
N PHE A 311 -21.59 -9.58 -7.69
CA PHE A 311 -21.97 -9.38 -6.29
C PHE A 311 -23.35 -8.74 -6.13
N THR A 312 -24.13 -8.60 -7.21
CA THR A 312 -25.50 -8.07 -7.17
C THR A 312 -26.41 -8.97 -6.31
N PRO A 313 -27.03 -8.44 -5.23
CA PRO A 313 -28.01 -9.19 -4.44
C PRO A 313 -29.31 -9.46 -5.24
N PRO A 314 -30.12 -10.46 -4.85
CA PRO A 314 -29.89 -11.40 -3.75
C PRO A 314 -28.93 -12.54 -4.16
N TRP A 315 -28.13 -13.01 -3.21
CA TRP A 315 -27.24 -14.15 -3.43
C TRP A 315 -27.96 -15.47 -3.19
N ARG A 316 -27.44 -16.52 -3.84
CA ARG A 316 -27.96 -17.88 -3.68
C ARG A 316 -27.85 -18.34 -2.22
N ARG A 317 -28.99 -18.71 -1.63
CA ARG A 317 -29.07 -19.40 -0.32
C ARG A 317 -29.24 -20.89 -0.55
N VAL A 318 -28.41 -21.69 0.11
CA VAL A 318 -28.42 -23.15 0.00
C VAL A 318 -27.94 -23.75 1.32
N THR A 319 -28.58 -24.82 1.79
CA THR A 319 -28.09 -25.55 2.98
C THR A 319 -26.90 -26.43 2.62
N LEU A 320 -26.09 -26.83 3.62
CA LEU A 320 -24.95 -27.71 3.39
C LEU A 320 -25.37 -29.00 2.67
N PHE A 321 -26.41 -29.68 3.16
CA PHE A 321 -26.89 -30.92 2.57
C PHE A 321 -27.44 -30.74 1.16
N GLN A 322 -28.14 -29.64 0.87
CA GLN A 322 -28.56 -29.32 -0.50
C GLN A 322 -27.34 -29.16 -1.43
N ALA A 323 -26.35 -28.37 -1.03
CA ALA A 323 -25.17 -28.10 -1.84
C ALA A 323 -24.36 -29.38 -2.13
N VAL A 324 -24.15 -30.23 -1.12
CA VAL A 324 -23.43 -31.50 -1.31
C VAL A 324 -24.28 -32.47 -2.13
N SER A 325 -25.59 -32.56 -1.89
CA SER A 325 -26.48 -33.43 -2.65
C SER A 325 -26.48 -33.10 -4.14
N GLU A 326 -26.55 -31.82 -4.48
CA GLU A 326 -26.47 -31.36 -5.88
C GLU A 326 -25.10 -31.67 -6.51
N ALA A 327 -24.01 -31.47 -5.75
CA ALA A 327 -22.66 -31.71 -6.25
C ALA A 327 -22.37 -33.19 -6.50
N VAL A 328 -22.93 -34.07 -5.67
CA VAL A 328 -22.76 -35.53 -5.79
C VAL A 328 -23.82 -36.15 -6.70
N GLY A 329 -24.96 -35.48 -6.90
CA GLY A 329 -26.08 -35.96 -7.72
C GLY A 329 -27.02 -36.94 -7.02
N ARG A 330 -27.00 -36.99 -5.68
CA ARG A 330 -27.93 -37.81 -4.86
C ARG A 330 -28.30 -37.10 -3.56
N PRO A 331 -29.48 -37.36 -2.97
CA PRO A 331 -29.84 -36.80 -1.67
C PRO A 331 -28.90 -37.31 -0.56
N LEU A 332 -28.37 -36.38 0.23
CA LEU A 332 -27.63 -36.63 1.46
C LEU A 332 -28.27 -35.86 2.61
N ASP A 333 -28.26 -36.45 3.79
CA ASP A 333 -28.77 -35.86 5.03
C ASP A 333 -27.99 -36.40 6.24
N THR A 334 -28.43 -36.03 7.46
CA THR A 334 -27.78 -36.46 8.70
C THR A 334 -27.88 -37.96 8.98
N SER A 335 -28.73 -38.69 8.25
CA SER A 335 -28.88 -40.14 8.36
C SER A 335 -28.02 -40.91 7.34
N THR A 336 -27.40 -40.22 6.38
CA THR A 336 -26.54 -40.83 5.38
C THR A 336 -25.29 -41.44 6.05
N PRO A 337 -24.98 -42.74 5.87
CA PRO A 337 -23.81 -43.38 6.45
C PRO A 337 -22.49 -42.73 6.00
N LEU A 338 -21.53 -42.55 6.92
CA LEU A 338 -20.19 -42.00 6.61
C LEU A 338 -19.36 -42.83 5.62
N THR A 339 -19.77 -44.08 5.40
CA THR A 339 -19.09 -45.03 4.50
C THR A 339 -19.52 -44.89 3.03
N GLU A 340 -20.53 -44.09 2.76
CA GLU A 340 -21.02 -43.75 1.40
C GLU A 340 -20.72 -42.30 1.04
#